data_AF-A0A242U5W9-F1
#
_entry.id   AF-A0A242U5W9-F1
#
_cell.length_a   1.000
_cell.length_b   1.000
_cell.length_c   1.000
_cell.angle_alpha   90.00
_cell.angle_beta   90.00
_cell.angle_gamma   90.00
#
_symmetry.space_group_name_H-M   'P 1'
#
loop_
_entity.id
_entity.type
_entity.pdbx_description
1 polymer ?
#
loop_
_entity_poly.entity_id
_entity_poly.type
_entity_poly.pdbx_seq_one_letter_code
_entity_poly.pdbx_strand_id
1 'polypeptide(L)'
;MTNSSLNLSDRQQLVLQTVIEINKEGNQPNTWQVVRRMDSKGHKVTEKQCAYDLGVIIRTKGTGVFSAKFDSNPKVWIYEEPKGEA
;
A
#
# COMPACT_ATOMS: atom_id res chain seq x y z
N MET A 1 7.03 -15.29 0.77
CA MET A 1 8.01 -15.04 1.83
C MET A 1 7.52 -13.83 2.61
N THR A 2 7.16 -14.00 3.88
CA THR A 2 6.77 -12.90 4.75
C THR A 2 8.02 -12.10 5.10
N ASN A 3 8.08 -10.84 4.67
CA ASN A 3 9.14 -9.91 5.04
C ASN A 3 9.01 -9.55 6.53
N SER A 4 9.49 -10.44 7.40
CA SER A 4 9.43 -10.32 8.88
C SER A 4 10.27 -9.17 9.48
N SER A 5 10.71 -8.22 8.66
CA SER A 5 11.54 -7.07 9.08
C SER A 5 10.73 -5.78 9.27
N LEU A 6 9.53 -5.68 8.69
CA LEU A 6 8.72 -4.46 8.77
C LEU A 6 7.78 -4.53 9.97
N ASN A 7 7.83 -3.51 10.85
CA ASN A 7 6.91 -3.37 11.98
C ASN A 7 5.50 -2.97 11.49
N LEU A 8 4.79 -3.93 10.89
CA LEU A 8 3.46 -3.80 10.32
C LEU A 8 2.58 -4.95 10.81
N SER A 9 1.35 -4.63 11.20
CA SER A 9 0.32 -5.64 11.48
C SER A 9 -0.04 -6.44 10.22
N ASP A 10 -0.64 -7.62 10.38
CA ASP A 10 -1.04 -8.48 9.26
C ASP A 10 -1.92 -7.74 8.23
N ARG A 11 -2.88 -6.93 8.71
CA ARG A 11 -3.72 -6.12 7.81
C ARG A 11 -2.91 -5.11 7.02
N GLN A 12 -1.94 -4.45 7.65
CA GLN A 12 -1.06 -3.49 6.97
C GLN A 12 -0.13 -4.18 5.97
N GLN A 13 0.35 -5.40 6.27
CA GLN A 13 1.11 -6.20 5.32
C GLN A 13 0.27 -6.57 4.09
N LEU A 14 -1.00 -6.95 4.27
CA LEU A 14 -1.92 -7.23 3.16
C LEU A 14 -2.21 -5.97 2.31
N VAL A 15 -2.38 -4.81 2.96
CA VAL A 15 -2.53 -3.51 2.28
C VAL A 15 -1.27 -3.18 1.47
N LEU A 16 -0.09 -3.30 2.07
CA LEU A 16 1.20 -3.07 1.39
C LEU A 16 1.35 -3.99 0.17
N GLN A 17 1.13 -5.29 0.35
CA GLN A 17 1.21 -6.28 -0.72
C GLN A 17 0.26 -5.93 -1.87
N THR A 18 -0.94 -5.44 -1.55
CA THR A 18 -1.91 -5.02 -2.56
C THR A 18 -1.48 -3.75 -3.31
N VAL A 19 -0.85 -2.78 -2.65
CA VAL A 19 -0.25 -1.61 -3.31
C VAL A 19 0.83 -2.04 -4.29
N ILE A 20 1.73 -2.96 -3.87
CA ILE A 20 2.82 -3.49 -4.70
C ILE A 20 2.27 -4.15 -5.96
N GLU A 21 1.25 -5.00 -5.83
CA GLU A 21 0.65 -5.69 -6.98
C GLU A 21 0.00 -4.73 -7.97
N ILE A 22 -0.82 -3.80 -7.50
CA ILE A 22 -1.47 -2.80 -8.36
C ILE A 22 -0.40 -1.97 -9.09
N ASN A 23 0.67 -1.60 -8.40
CA ASN A 23 1.78 -0.85 -9.00
C ASN A 23 2.53 -1.68 -10.07
N LYS A 24 2.81 -2.97 -9.80
CA LYS A 24 3.44 -3.90 -10.77
C LYS A 24 2.59 -4.16 -12.01
N GLU A 25 1.28 -3.98 -11.93
CA GLU A 25 0.36 -4.00 -13.07
C GLU A 25 0.42 -2.72 -13.93
N GLY A 26 1.27 -1.75 -13.58
CA GLY A 26 1.38 -0.46 -14.27
C GLY A 26 0.29 0.54 -13.89
N ASN A 27 -0.51 0.25 -12.87
CA ASN A 27 -1.55 1.16 -12.38
C ASN A 27 -1.00 2.12 -11.33
N GLN A 28 -1.75 3.20 -11.06
CA GLN A 28 -1.50 4.13 -9.95
C GLN A 28 -2.47 3.83 -8.81
N PRO A 29 -2.08 3.07 -7.77
CA PRO A 29 -2.98 2.70 -6.69
C PRO A 29 -3.54 3.92 -5.97
N ASN A 30 -4.87 4.05 -5.90
CA ASN A 30 -5.54 4.92 -4.94
C ASN A 30 -6.21 4.08 -3.83
N THR A 31 -6.63 4.73 -2.74
CA THR A 31 -7.20 4.03 -1.57
C THR A 31 -8.40 3.15 -1.94
N TRP A 32 -9.28 3.63 -2.82
CA TRP A 32 -10.45 2.86 -3.26
C TRP A 32 -10.05 1.61 -4.06
N GLN A 33 -9.09 1.71 -4.96
CA GLN A 33 -8.57 0.55 -5.72
C GLN A 33 -7.95 -0.50 -4.79
N VAL A 34 -7.21 -0.06 -3.78
CA VAL A 34 -6.63 -0.97 -2.77
C VAL A 34 -7.72 -1.69 -2.00
N VAL A 35 -8.76 -0.98 -1.54
CA VAL A 35 -9.91 -1.56 -0.82
C VAL A 35 -10.64 -2.57 -1.70
N ARG A 36 -10.93 -2.21 -2.96
CA ARG A 36 -11.60 -3.11 -3.91
C ARG A 36 -10.79 -4.38 -4.17
N ARG A 37 -9.46 -4.26 -4.31
CA ARG A 37 -8.59 -5.43 -4.53
C ARG A 37 -8.47 -6.28 -3.28
N MET A 38 -8.36 -5.68 -2.09
CA MET A 38 -8.43 -6.38 -0.81
C MET A 38 -9.74 -7.18 -0.68
N ASP A 39 -10.86 -6.57 -1.03
CA ASP A 39 -12.18 -7.23 -1.00
C ASP A 39 -12.26 -8.43 -1.94
N SER A 40 -11.74 -8.30 -3.17
CA SER A 40 -11.68 -9.41 -4.13
C SER A 40 -10.82 -10.59 -3.66
N LYS A 41 -9.88 -10.35 -2.73
CA LYS A 41 -9.05 -11.39 -2.07
C LYS A 41 -9.71 -11.96 -0.80
N GLY A 42 -10.92 -11.53 -0.45
CA GLY A 42 -11.62 -11.94 0.77
C GLY A 42 -11.22 -11.16 2.02
N HIS A 43 -10.45 -10.08 1.89
CA HIS A 43 -10.02 -9.26 3.02
C HIS A 43 -10.90 -8.02 3.15
N LYS A 44 -11.88 -8.07 4.06
CA LYS A 44 -12.76 -6.92 4.32
C LYS A 44 -12.01 -5.82 5.06
N VAL A 45 -11.90 -4.65 4.44
CA VAL A 45 -11.36 -3.43 5.04
C VAL A 45 -12.18 -2.22 4.57
N THR A 46 -12.48 -1.30 5.48
CA THR A 46 -13.15 -0.05 5.10
C THR A 46 -12.16 0.92 4.45
N GLU A 47 -12.63 1.87 3.64
CA GLU A 47 -11.76 2.92 3.09
C GLU A 47 -11.05 3.73 4.18
N LYS A 48 -11.73 4.00 5.31
CA LYS A 48 -11.13 4.70 6.46
C LYS A 48 -9.98 3.91 7.08
N GLN A 49 -10.16 2.59 7.29
CA GLN A 49 -9.10 1.72 7.80
C GLN A 49 -7.94 1.61 6.82
N CYS A 50 -8.23 1.44 5.52
CA CYS A 50 -7.21 1.35 4.49
C CYS A 50 -6.40 2.66 4.41
N ALA A 51 -7.05 3.82 4.44
CA ALA A 51 -6.37 5.12 4.46
C ALA A 51 -5.45 5.29 5.69
N TYR A 52 -5.90 4.82 6.86
CA TYR A 52 -5.07 4.80 8.07
C TYR A 52 -3.85 3.89 7.90
N ASP A 53 -4.06 2.65 7.43
CA ASP A 53 -3.00 1.67 7.22
C ASP A 53 -1.98 2.16 6.19
N LEU A 54 -2.42 2.75 5.08
CA LEU A 54 -1.56 3.39 4.08
C LEU A 54 -0.74 4.54 4.68
N GLY A 55 -1.35 5.32 5.58
CA GLY A 55 -0.64 6.35 6.35
C GLY A 55 0.47 5.76 7.23
N VAL A 56 0.23 4.62 7.88
CA VAL A 56 1.27 3.92 8.65
C VAL A 56 2.37 3.41 7.72
N ILE A 57 2.01 2.74 6.63
CA ILE A 57 2.94 2.13 5.67
C ILE A 57 3.94 3.15 5.10
N ILE A 58 3.50 4.35 4.70
CA ILE A 58 4.42 5.38 4.18
C ILE A 58 5.40 5.93 5.23
N ARG A 59 5.08 5.77 6.53
CA ARG A 59 5.95 6.20 7.64
C ARG A 59 6.85 5.07 8.14
N THR A 60 6.59 3.83 7.72
CA THR A 60 7.42 2.68 8.06
C THR A 60 8.59 2.58 7.09
N LYS A 61 9.81 2.67 7.61
CA LYS A 61 11.03 2.54 6.80
C LYS A 61 11.09 1.18 6.10
N GLY A 62 11.63 1.15 4.88
CA GLY A 62 11.81 -0.09 4.11
C GLY A 62 10.56 -0.59 3.38
N THR A 63 9.42 0.11 3.47
CA THR A 63 8.21 -0.27 2.70
C THR A 63 8.29 0.11 1.22
N GLY A 64 9.09 1.12 0.87
CA GLY A 64 9.19 1.62 -0.51
C GLY A 64 7.93 2.33 -1.00
N VAL A 65 6.97 2.65 -0.12
CA VAL A 65 5.72 3.31 -0.51
C VAL A 65 5.80 4.81 -0.28
N PHE A 66 5.42 5.56 -1.31
CA PHE A 66 5.29 7.00 -1.31
C PHE A 66 3.85 7.40 -1.62
N SER A 67 3.49 8.63 -1.28
CA SER A 67 2.21 9.20 -1.69
C SER A 67 2.40 10.43 -2.55
N ALA A 68 1.67 10.52 -3.64
CA ALA A 68 1.60 11.72 -4.48
C ALA A 68 0.15 12.19 -4.61
N LYS A 69 -0.02 13.51 -4.76
CA LYS A 69 -1.31 14.12 -5.07
C LYS A 69 -1.10 15.08 -6.22
N PHE A 70 -1.82 14.86 -7.31
CA PHE A 70 -1.78 15.69 -8.51
C PHE A 70 -3.10 16.47 -8.59
N ASP A 71 -3.06 17.76 -8.25
CA ASP A 71 -4.21 18.66 -8.27
C ASP A 71 -5.42 18.14 -7.47
N SER A 72 -6.60 18.13 -8.10
CA SER A 72 -7.86 17.66 -7.54
C SER A 72 -8.02 16.14 -7.56
N ASN A 73 -7.04 15.39 -8.07
CA ASN A 73 -7.14 13.93 -8.15
C ASN A 73 -7.04 13.26 -6.77
N PRO A 74 -7.58 12.04 -6.64
CA PRO A 74 -7.33 11.21 -5.46
C PRO A 74 -5.83 11.05 -5.21
N LYS A 75 -5.46 10.98 -3.94
CA LYS A 75 -4.08 10.63 -3.56
C LYS A 75 -3.74 9.25 -4.12
N VAL A 76 -2.60 9.15 -4.77
CA VAL A 76 -2.05 7.90 -5.29
C VAL A 76 -0.89 7.43 -4.42
N TRP A 77 -0.70 6.12 -4.38
CA TRP A 77 0.31 5.41 -3.61
C TRP A 77 1.28 4.76 -4.59
N ILE A 78 2.51 5.20 -4.58
CA ILE A 78 3.55 4.75 -5.50
C ILE A 78 4.43 3.77 -4.73
N TYR A 79 4.68 2.60 -5.29
CA TYR A 79 5.67 1.68 -4.75
C TYR A 79 6.92 1.75 -5.63
N GLU A 80 8.06 1.94 -5.00
CA GLU A 80 9.37 1.71 -5.60
C GLU A 80 10.07 0.65 -4.77
N GLU A 81 10.62 -0.37 -5.44
CA GLU A 81 11.36 -1.41 -4.74
C GLU A 81 12.52 -0.76 -3.98
N PRO A 82 12.60 -0.94 -2.64
CA PRO A 82 13.69 -0.36 -1.87
C PRO A 82 15.01 -0.86 -2.45
N LYS A 83 15.85 0.07 -2.92
CA LYS A 83 17.24 -0.27 -3.24
C LYS A 83 17.84 -0.72 -1.92
N GLY A 84 18.08 -2.03 -1.79
CA GLY A 84 18.60 -2.61 -0.55
C GLY A 84 19.79 -1.81 -0.05
N GLU A 85 19.86 -1.59 1.26
CA GLU A 85 21.17 -1.33 1.88
C GLU A 85 22.03 -2.56 1.51
N ALA A 86 23.04 -2.31 0.68
CA ALA A 86 24.03 -3.29 0.28
C ALA A 86 24.85 -3.76 1.49
#